data_AF-A0A1T1H854-F1
#
_entry.id   AF-A0A1T1H854-F1
#
_cell.length_a   1.000
_cell.length_b   1.000
_cell.length_c   1.000
_cell.angle_alpha   90.00
_cell.angle_beta   90.00
_cell.angle_gamma   90.00
#
_symmetry.space_group_name_H-M   'P 1'
#
loop_
_entity.id
_entity.type
_entity.pdbx_description
1 polymer ?
#
loop_
_entity_poly.entity_id
_entity_poly.type
_entity_poly.pdbx_seq_one_letter_code
_entity_poly.pdbx_strand_id
1 'polypeptide(L)'
;MWFKSFIVIFHRKYDIPYGDGFSHARPAILVNDNWKLISNTHNLNDLYSYFHNIYQSNRSKLPEDINWDFPDKIGKQIKLVSGSDPKSTYFRYPVSSNETQDLKESIVQKESLESMAENSKASGKPFKAFVYVDSDYNVQESYNLDASPLTDILIALKELNDFFKRVHVAFRVKLTNGN
;
A
#
# COMPACT_ATOMS: atom_id res chain seq x y z
N MET A 1 -9.08 3.28 0.83
CA MET A 1 -10.51 3.55 1.07
C MET A 1 -11.35 2.26 1.09
N TRP A 2 -11.04 1.26 0.27
CA TRP A 2 -11.82 0.01 0.12
C TRP A 2 -11.91 -0.86 1.37
N PHE A 3 -10.80 -1.10 2.09
CA PHE A 3 -10.79 -2.02 3.24
C PHE A 3 -11.78 -1.63 4.34
N LYS A 4 -11.95 -0.33 4.61
CA LYS A 4 -12.94 0.14 5.59
C LYS A 4 -14.35 -0.34 5.20
N SER A 5 -14.69 -0.26 3.91
CA SER A 5 -15.96 -0.77 3.40
C SER A 5 -16.07 -2.28 3.54
N PHE A 6 -15.04 -3.05 3.19
CA PHE A 6 -15.08 -4.51 3.29
C PHE A 6 -15.27 -4.99 4.73
N ILE A 7 -14.58 -4.33 5.67
CA ILE A 7 -14.69 -4.61 7.09
C ILE A 7 -16.14 -4.42 7.55
N VAL A 8 -16.72 -3.25 7.27
CA VAL A 8 -18.12 -2.97 7.64
C VAL A 8 -19.09 -3.98 7.00
N ILE A 9 -18.88 -4.34 5.72
CA ILE A 9 -19.70 -5.34 5.04
C ILE A 9 -19.62 -6.69 5.76
N PHE A 10 -18.43 -7.16 6.10
CA PHE A 10 -18.24 -8.45 6.77
C PHE A 10 -18.87 -8.48 8.16
N HIS A 11 -18.63 -7.45 8.96
CA HIS A 11 -19.25 -7.33 10.28
C HIS A 11 -20.76 -7.37 10.20
N ARG A 12 -21.35 -6.64 9.26
CA ARG A 12 -22.80 -6.58 9.11
C ARG A 12 -23.40 -7.86 8.52
N LYS A 13 -22.74 -8.46 7.52
CA LYS A 13 -23.26 -9.63 6.80
C LYS A 13 -23.21 -10.90 7.66
N TYR A 14 -22.14 -11.05 8.43
CA TYR A 14 -21.88 -12.26 9.21
C TYR A 14 -22.02 -12.07 10.71
N ASP A 15 -22.61 -10.95 11.13
CA ASP A 15 -22.84 -10.57 12.53
C ASP A 15 -21.58 -10.75 13.40
N ILE A 16 -20.44 -10.29 12.87
CA ILE A 16 -19.16 -10.38 13.59
C ILE A 16 -19.17 -9.27 14.64
N PRO A 17 -19.01 -9.59 15.94
CA PRO A 17 -19.04 -8.57 16.97
C PRO A 17 -17.80 -7.67 16.89
N TYR A 18 -17.98 -6.41 17.24
CA TYR A 18 -16.87 -5.53 17.61
C TYR A 18 -16.56 -5.69 19.10
N GLY A 19 -15.44 -5.14 19.55
CA GLY A 19 -15.12 -5.06 20.98
C GLY A 19 -16.01 -4.07 21.74
N ASP A 20 -15.85 -4.08 23.07
CA ASP A 20 -16.61 -3.22 23.97
C ASP A 20 -16.54 -1.74 23.57
N GLY A 21 -17.71 -1.09 23.54
CA GLY A 21 -17.85 0.32 23.17
C GLY A 21 -17.90 0.60 21.66
N PHE A 22 -17.87 -0.43 20.82
CA PHE A 22 -17.98 -0.33 19.37
C PHE A 22 -19.23 -1.04 18.83
N SER A 23 -19.68 -0.63 17.65
CA SER A 23 -20.92 -1.14 17.04
C SER A 23 -20.93 -0.88 15.54
N HIS A 24 -21.98 -1.30 14.83
CA HIS A 24 -22.14 -0.91 13.42
C HIS A 24 -22.25 0.60 13.20
N ALA A 25 -22.76 1.35 14.19
CA ALA A 25 -22.79 2.81 14.15
C ALA A 25 -21.43 3.43 14.50
N ARG A 26 -20.58 2.68 15.21
CA ARG A 26 -19.25 3.08 15.63
C ARG A 26 -18.22 1.98 15.29
N PRO A 27 -17.97 1.73 13.99
CA PRO A 27 -17.17 0.60 13.55
C PRO A 27 -15.71 0.75 13.94
N ALA A 28 -15.07 -0.38 14.24
CA ALA A 28 -13.68 -0.44 14.68
C ALA A 28 -12.93 -1.61 14.04
N ILE A 29 -11.61 -1.58 14.19
CA ILE A 29 -10.70 -2.66 13.82
C ILE A 29 -9.85 -3.04 15.02
N LEU A 30 -9.40 -4.28 15.08
CA LEU A 30 -8.45 -4.74 16.08
C LEU A 30 -7.03 -4.60 15.54
N VAL A 31 -6.18 -3.86 16.24
CA VAL A 31 -4.76 -3.68 15.90
C VAL A 31 -3.93 -3.94 17.15
N ASN A 32 -3.08 -4.96 17.13
CA ASN A 32 -2.27 -5.39 18.28
C ASN A 32 -3.13 -5.49 19.56
N ASP A 33 -4.22 -6.26 19.47
CA ASP A 33 -5.20 -6.50 20.54
C ASP A 33 -5.92 -5.25 21.09
N ASN A 34 -5.78 -4.11 20.42
CA ASN A 34 -6.46 -2.87 20.79
C ASN A 34 -7.46 -2.46 19.71
N TRP A 35 -8.71 -2.24 20.12
CA TRP A 35 -9.76 -1.76 19.23
C TRP A 35 -9.58 -0.29 18.90
N LYS A 36 -9.57 0.04 17.62
CA LYS A 36 -9.41 1.41 17.10
C LYS A 36 -10.56 1.77 16.19
N LEU A 37 -11.08 2.99 16.33
CA LEU A 37 -12.10 3.54 15.44
C LEU A 37 -11.63 3.46 13.99
N ILE A 38 -12.45 2.83 13.15
CA ILE A 38 -12.10 2.65 11.73
C ILE A 38 -11.98 4.00 11.02
N SER A 39 -12.70 5.03 11.47
CA SER A 39 -12.61 6.39 10.92
C SER A 39 -11.20 6.95 11.05
N ASN A 40 -10.55 6.69 12.18
CA ASN A 40 -9.25 7.26 12.57
C ASN A 40 -8.06 6.41 12.10
N THR A 41 -8.30 5.16 11.67
CA THR A 41 -7.23 4.33 11.11
C THR A 41 -7.00 4.69 9.65
N HIS A 42 -5.79 5.13 9.32
CA HIS A 42 -5.36 5.39 7.93
C HIS A 42 -4.25 4.48 7.44
N ASN A 43 -3.58 3.76 8.34
CA ASN A 43 -2.53 2.82 7.97
C ASN A 43 -3.12 1.68 7.13
N LEU A 44 -2.55 1.50 5.93
CA LEU A 44 -3.05 0.54 4.95
C LEU A 44 -2.85 -0.90 5.41
N ASN A 45 -1.69 -1.20 6.02
CA ASN A 45 -1.36 -2.52 6.51
C ASN A 45 -2.28 -2.93 7.67
N ASP A 46 -2.56 -2.05 8.64
CA ASP A 46 -3.51 -2.32 9.73
C ASP A 46 -4.90 -2.67 9.19
N LEU A 47 -5.40 -1.86 8.25
CA LEU A 47 -6.71 -2.09 7.62
C LEU A 47 -6.75 -3.40 6.84
N TYR A 48 -5.72 -3.70 6.05
CA TYR A 48 -5.65 -4.92 5.28
C TYR A 48 -5.50 -6.16 6.15
N SER A 49 -4.61 -6.13 7.14
CA SER A 49 -4.39 -7.27 8.04
C SER A 49 -5.65 -7.63 8.80
N TYR A 50 -6.36 -6.62 9.35
CA TYR A 50 -7.63 -6.87 10.03
C TYR A 50 -8.69 -7.44 9.07
N PHE A 51 -8.85 -6.81 7.90
CA PHE A 51 -9.75 -7.31 6.85
C PHE A 51 -9.41 -8.74 6.45
N HIS A 52 -8.14 -9.05 6.20
CA HIS A 52 -7.70 -10.36 5.75
C HIS A 52 -7.97 -11.43 6.80
N ASN A 53 -7.77 -11.10 8.08
CA ASN A 53 -8.10 -12.00 9.18
C ASN A 53 -9.59 -12.35 9.18
N ILE A 54 -10.48 -11.34 9.26
CA ILE A 54 -11.94 -11.60 9.25
C ILE A 54 -12.41 -12.26 7.96
N TYR A 55 -11.76 -11.98 6.83
CA TYR A 55 -12.02 -12.60 5.54
C TYR A 55 -11.71 -14.10 5.58
N GLN A 56 -10.52 -14.49 6.02
CA GLN A 56 -10.12 -15.89 6.10
C GLN A 56 -10.96 -16.66 7.11
N SER A 57 -11.22 -16.10 8.29
CA SER A 57 -12.06 -16.74 9.31
C SER A 57 -13.50 -16.98 8.87
N ASN A 58 -13.97 -16.29 7.83
CA ASN A 58 -15.33 -16.43 7.29
C ASN A 58 -15.34 -16.91 5.83
N ARG A 59 -14.22 -17.40 5.30
CA ARG A 59 -14.07 -17.81 3.90
C ARG A 59 -15.06 -18.88 3.48
N SER A 60 -15.40 -19.80 4.38
CA SER A 60 -16.38 -20.87 4.18
C SER A 60 -17.83 -20.39 4.12
N LYS A 61 -18.11 -19.16 4.56
CA LYS A 61 -19.46 -18.55 4.51
C LYS A 61 -19.68 -17.73 3.24
N LEU A 62 -18.69 -17.65 2.34
CA LEU A 62 -18.81 -16.94 1.08
C LEU A 62 -19.59 -17.79 0.06
N PRO A 63 -20.40 -17.16 -0.81
CA PRO A 63 -21.06 -17.85 -1.92
C PRO A 63 -20.06 -18.61 -2.82
N GLU A 64 -20.40 -19.81 -3.26
CA GLU A 64 -19.51 -20.65 -4.08
C GLU A 64 -19.58 -20.35 -5.59
N ASP A 65 -20.47 -19.45 -5.99
CA ASP A 65 -20.77 -19.15 -7.40
C ASP A 65 -19.72 -18.27 -8.09
N ILE A 66 -18.73 -17.77 -7.35
CA ILE A 66 -17.56 -17.06 -7.89
C ILE A 66 -16.27 -17.47 -7.16
N ASN A 67 -15.13 -17.22 -7.82
CA ASN A 67 -13.83 -17.37 -7.20
C ASN A 67 -13.52 -16.14 -6.32
N TRP A 68 -13.22 -16.38 -5.04
CA TRP A 68 -12.84 -15.35 -4.07
C TRP A 68 -11.33 -15.32 -3.78
N ASP A 69 -10.54 -16.14 -4.44
CA ASP A 69 -9.11 -16.25 -4.15
C ASP A 69 -8.36 -15.00 -4.64
N PHE A 70 -7.45 -14.52 -3.79
CA PHE A 70 -6.65 -13.35 -4.08
C PHE A 70 -5.29 -13.78 -4.61
N PRO A 71 -4.74 -13.10 -5.62
CA PRO A 71 -3.38 -13.37 -6.06
C PRO A 71 -2.36 -13.15 -4.93
N ASP A 72 -1.37 -14.03 -4.80
CA ASP A 72 -0.33 -13.96 -3.76
C ASP A 72 0.44 -12.62 -3.73
N LYS A 73 0.52 -11.95 -4.89
CA LYS A 73 1.20 -10.66 -5.02
C LYS A 73 0.52 -9.53 -4.24
N ILE A 74 -0.78 -9.62 -3.96
CA ILE A 74 -1.56 -8.55 -3.31
C ILE A 74 -0.99 -8.22 -1.93
N GLY A 75 -0.70 -9.24 -1.11
CA GLY A 75 -0.13 -9.01 0.22
C GLY A 75 1.25 -8.34 0.18
N LYS A 76 2.09 -8.71 -0.80
CA LYS A 76 3.41 -8.09 -1.00
C LYS A 76 3.28 -6.62 -1.42
N GLN A 77 2.37 -6.32 -2.34
CA GLN A 77 2.10 -4.96 -2.80
C GLN A 77 1.57 -4.06 -1.69
N ILE A 78 0.70 -4.57 -0.80
CA ILE A 78 0.20 -3.79 0.34
C ILE A 78 1.32 -3.45 1.31
N LYS A 79 2.22 -4.41 1.61
CA LYS A 79 3.39 -4.16 2.45
C LYS A 79 4.33 -3.11 1.83
N LEU A 80 4.58 -3.21 0.52
CA LEU A 80 5.40 -2.24 -0.22
C LEU A 80 4.84 -0.81 -0.10
N VAL A 81 3.54 -0.65 -0.40
CA VAL A 81 2.87 0.65 -0.33
C VAL A 81 2.80 1.18 1.10
N SER A 82 2.43 0.35 2.06
CA SER A 82 2.28 0.77 3.46
C SER A 82 3.61 1.06 4.15
N GLY A 83 4.70 0.40 3.74
CA GLY A 83 6.04 0.68 4.25
C GLY A 83 6.59 2.02 3.76
N SER A 84 6.12 2.46 2.59
CA SER A 84 6.52 3.73 1.97
C SER A 84 5.73 4.91 2.56
N ASP A 85 4.41 4.76 2.76
CA ASP A 85 3.56 5.81 3.34
C ASP A 85 2.75 5.30 4.57
N PRO A 86 3.41 5.07 5.72
CA PRO A 86 2.78 4.46 6.90
C PRO A 86 1.70 5.36 7.53
N LYS A 87 1.78 6.68 7.34
CA LYS A 87 0.81 7.66 7.85
C LYS A 87 -0.27 8.03 6.82
N SER A 88 -0.19 7.51 5.60
CA SER A 88 -1.04 7.92 4.47
C SER A 88 -0.95 9.44 4.20
N THR A 89 0.19 10.06 4.49
CA THR A 89 0.43 11.50 4.35
C THR A 89 1.15 11.83 3.05
N TYR A 90 2.06 10.97 2.60
CA TYR A 90 2.91 11.25 1.45
C TYR A 90 2.13 11.44 0.16
N PHE A 91 1.20 10.52 -0.15
CA PHE A 91 0.37 10.66 -1.36
C PHE A 91 -0.72 11.73 -1.25
N ARG A 92 -0.85 12.40 -0.09
CA ARG A 92 -1.90 13.40 0.17
C ARG A 92 -1.36 14.81 0.34
N TYR A 93 -0.12 14.97 0.78
CA TYR A 93 0.50 16.25 1.06
C TYR A 93 1.88 16.33 0.42
N PRO A 94 2.19 17.41 -0.31
CA PRO A 94 3.44 17.54 -1.07
C PRO A 94 4.70 17.70 -0.21
N VAL A 95 4.58 17.78 1.12
CA VAL A 95 5.72 17.90 2.05
C VAL A 95 5.42 17.01 3.25
N SER A 96 6.22 15.97 3.48
CA SER A 96 6.11 15.18 4.70
C SER A 96 6.84 15.92 5.83
N SER A 97 6.44 15.70 7.08
CA SER A 97 7.09 16.32 8.24
C SER A 97 8.44 15.65 8.60
N ASN A 98 9.08 14.91 7.68
CA ASN A 98 10.27 14.12 7.93
C ASN A 98 11.21 14.10 6.70
N GLU A 99 12.25 14.93 6.73
CA GLU A 99 13.23 15.09 5.65
C GLU A 99 13.89 13.77 5.23
N THR A 100 14.03 12.80 6.15
CA THR A 100 14.62 11.48 5.84
C THR A 100 13.67 10.60 5.02
N GLN A 101 12.36 10.79 5.15
CA GLN A 101 11.37 10.12 4.30
C GLN A 101 11.27 10.82 2.93
N ASP A 102 11.29 12.15 2.91
CA ASP A 102 11.28 12.92 1.66
C ASP A 102 12.48 12.57 0.76
N LEU A 103 13.66 12.32 1.34
CA LEU A 103 14.85 11.85 0.62
C LEU A 103 14.68 10.46 0.00
N LYS A 104 14.01 9.52 0.68
CA LYS A 104 13.70 8.18 0.15
C LYS A 104 12.60 8.21 -0.92
N GLU A 105 11.78 9.26 -0.88
CA GLU A 105 10.66 9.52 -1.76
C GLU A 105 11.05 10.36 -2.99
N SER A 106 12.26 10.91 -2.99
CA SER A 106 12.83 11.61 -4.14
C SER A 106 12.99 10.67 -5.34
N ILE A 107 12.52 11.12 -6.50
CA ILE A 107 12.73 10.46 -7.80
C ILE A 107 14.22 10.38 -8.15
N VAL A 108 15.03 11.24 -7.53
CA VAL A 108 16.46 11.38 -7.74
C VAL A 108 17.20 10.86 -6.50
N GLN A 109 17.94 9.77 -6.63
CA GLN A 109 18.69 9.15 -5.54
C GLN A 109 20.17 9.39 -5.71
N LYS A 110 20.88 9.76 -4.62
CA LYS A 110 22.35 9.89 -4.65
C LYS A 110 22.95 8.48 -4.78
N GLU A 111 23.71 8.25 -5.85
CA GLU A 111 24.36 6.98 -6.16
C GLU A 111 25.68 7.29 -6.84
N SER A 112 26.74 6.50 -6.62
CA SER A 112 28.02 6.73 -7.32
C SER A 112 27.94 6.33 -8.79
N LEU A 113 28.70 7.02 -9.65
CA LEU A 113 28.77 6.67 -11.09
C LEU A 113 29.28 5.25 -11.30
N GLU A 114 30.19 4.77 -10.45
CA GLU A 114 30.74 3.42 -10.50
C GLU A 114 29.63 2.39 -10.26
N SER A 115 28.81 2.58 -9.21
CA SER A 115 27.66 1.72 -8.90
C SER A 115 26.65 1.71 -10.04
N MET A 116 26.30 2.89 -10.57
CA MET A 116 25.39 2.99 -11.70
C MET A 116 25.92 2.26 -12.94
N ALA A 117 27.22 2.41 -13.24
CA ALA A 117 27.86 1.75 -14.37
C ALA A 117 27.94 0.22 -14.19
N GLU A 118 28.24 -0.26 -12.99
CA GLU A 118 28.22 -1.68 -12.65
C GLU A 118 26.81 -2.28 -12.80
N ASN A 119 25.80 -1.60 -12.24
CA ASN A 119 24.39 -2.00 -12.36
C ASN A 119 23.91 -2.01 -13.81
N SER A 120 24.33 -1.03 -14.62
CA SER A 120 24.02 -0.97 -16.04
C SER A 120 24.65 -2.13 -16.82
N LYS A 121 25.91 -2.46 -16.55
CA LYS A 121 26.60 -3.61 -17.14
C LYS A 121 25.92 -4.93 -16.75
N ALA A 122 25.55 -5.09 -15.49
CA ALA A 122 24.92 -6.31 -14.99
C ALA A 122 23.49 -6.51 -15.53
N SER A 123 22.72 -5.43 -15.62
CA SER A 123 21.30 -5.48 -16.06
C SER A 123 21.12 -5.35 -17.58
N GLY A 124 22.14 -4.89 -18.30
CA GLY A 124 22.07 -4.56 -19.73
C GLY A 124 21.21 -3.33 -20.05
N LYS A 125 20.78 -2.58 -19.02
CA LYS A 125 19.94 -1.39 -19.18
C LYS A 125 20.79 -0.12 -19.06
N PRO A 126 20.63 0.88 -19.95
CA PRO A 126 21.28 2.18 -19.78
C PRO A 126 20.72 2.89 -18.55
N PHE A 127 21.49 3.82 -17.98
CA PHE A 127 21.08 4.65 -16.85
C PHE A 127 21.15 6.13 -17.21
N LYS A 128 20.35 6.95 -16.54
CA LYS A 128 20.37 8.41 -16.63
C LYS A 128 20.83 8.99 -15.30
N ALA A 129 21.83 9.88 -15.35
CA ALA A 129 22.40 10.48 -14.15
C ALA A 129 22.50 12.01 -14.24
N PHE A 130 22.41 12.67 -13.08
CA PHE A 130 22.89 14.02 -12.87
C PHE A 130 24.23 13.96 -12.13
N VAL A 131 25.22 14.72 -12.57
CA VAL A 131 26.58 14.70 -12.00
C VAL A 131 26.99 16.13 -11.70
N TYR A 132 27.38 16.37 -10.45
CA TYR A 132 27.98 17.62 -10.01
C TYR A 132 29.49 17.44 -9.97
N VAL A 133 30.20 18.31 -10.68
CA VAL A 133 31.65 18.30 -10.79
C VAL A 133 32.24 19.62 -10.31
N ASP A 134 33.49 19.57 -9.85
CA ASP A 134 34.27 20.78 -9.54
C ASP A 134 34.87 21.43 -10.81
N SER A 135 35.66 22.48 -10.62
CA SER A 135 36.34 23.20 -11.70
C SER A 135 37.34 22.34 -12.48
N ASP A 136 37.83 21.26 -11.88
CA ASP A 136 38.80 20.34 -12.47
C ASP A 136 38.10 19.11 -13.07
N TYR A 137 36.77 19.13 -13.17
CA TYR A 137 35.91 18.04 -13.63
C TYR A 137 35.94 16.78 -12.76
N ASN A 138 36.40 16.86 -11.51
CA ASN A 138 36.25 15.73 -10.59
C ASN A 138 34.79 15.63 -10.14
N VAL A 139 34.27 14.41 -10.09
CA VAL A 139 32.91 14.13 -9.63
C VAL A 139 32.84 14.32 -8.12
N GLN A 140 32.05 15.32 -7.71
CA GLN A 140 31.79 15.63 -6.32
C GLN A 140 30.54 14.90 -5.82
N GLU A 141 29.49 14.89 -6.65
CA GLU A 141 28.25 14.17 -6.37
C GLU A 141 27.65 13.61 -7.65
N SER A 142 26.94 12.49 -7.53
CA SER A 142 26.20 11.90 -8.63
C SER A 142 24.87 11.36 -8.14
N TYR A 143 23.87 11.43 -9.02
CA TYR A 143 22.50 11.07 -8.73
C TYR A 143 21.91 10.28 -9.88
N ASN A 144 21.28 9.15 -9.56
CA ASN A 144 20.56 8.32 -10.51
C ASN A 144 19.12 8.81 -10.66
N LEU A 145 18.72 9.10 -11.90
CA LEU A 145 17.39 9.60 -12.25
C LEU A 145 16.39 8.48 -12.58
N ASP A 146 16.88 7.25 -12.80
CA ASP A 146 16.07 6.07 -13.09
C ASP A 146 15.88 5.16 -11.87
N ALA A 147 16.55 5.47 -10.74
CA ALA A 147 16.53 4.66 -9.53
C ALA A 147 15.24 4.80 -8.69
N SER A 148 14.24 5.54 -9.15
CA SER A 148 13.11 5.92 -8.31
C SER A 148 12.27 4.71 -7.85
N PRO A 149 12.28 4.37 -6.55
CA PRO A 149 11.39 3.34 -5.99
C PRO A 149 9.92 3.75 -6.07
N LEU A 150 9.66 5.05 -6.31
CA LEU A 150 8.32 5.59 -6.51
C LEU A 150 7.60 4.91 -7.68
N THR A 151 8.33 4.51 -8.73
CA THR A 151 7.75 3.88 -9.92
C THR A 151 7.07 2.56 -9.56
N ASP A 152 7.74 1.71 -8.80
CA ASP A 152 7.20 0.41 -8.37
C ASP A 152 6.04 0.57 -7.38
N ILE A 153 6.14 1.56 -6.47
CA ILE A 153 5.07 1.87 -5.52
C ILE A 153 3.82 2.38 -6.25
N LEU A 154 3.97 3.24 -7.26
CA LEU A 154 2.87 3.76 -8.06
C LEU A 154 2.22 2.67 -8.92
N ILE A 155 3.02 1.79 -9.51
CA ILE A 155 2.52 0.61 -10.23
C ILE A 155 1.71 -0.28 -9.27
N ALA A 156 2.27 -0.59 -8.09
CA ALA A 156 1.57 -1.38 -7.08
C ALA A 156 0.26 -0.72 -6.62
N LEU A 157 0.26 0.60 -6.38
CA LEU A 157 -0.93 1.36 -6.02
C LEU A 157 -2.02 1.28 -7.09
N LYS A 158 -1.65 1.44 -8.36
CA LYS A 158 -2.58 1.36 -9.48
C LYS A 158 -3.19 -0.03 -9.59
N GLU A 159 -2.37 -1.07 -9.56
CA GLU A 159 -2.82 -2.45 -9.61
C GLU A 159 -3.74 -2.81 -8.42
N LEU A 160 -3.36 -2.41 -7.20
CA LEU A 160 -4.17 -2.63 -6.01
C LEU A 160 -5.52 -1.91 -6.13
N ASN A 161 -5.54 -0.68 -6.61
CA ASN A 161 -6.78 0.08 -6.76
C ASN A 161 -7.72 -0.57 -7.78
N ASP A 162 -7.20 -0.95 -8.95
CA ASP A 162 -7.99 -1.60 -10.00
C ASP A 162 -8.51 -2.98 -9.54
N PHE A 163 -7.69 -3.74 -8.81
CA PHE A 163 -8.09 -5.02 -8.22
C PHE A 163 -9.19 -4.83 -7.18
N PHE A 164 -8.96 -3.98 -6.17
CA PHE A 164 -9.92 -3.83 -5.07
C PHE A 164 -11.20 -3.11 -5.47
N LYS A 165 -11.19 -2.31 -6.55
CA LYS A 165 -12.42 -1.81 -7.18
C LYS A 165 -13.31 -2.97 -7.64
N ARG A 166 -12.74 -3.98 -8.31
CA ARG A 166 -13.49 -5.16 -8.78
C ARG A 166 -13.96 -6.03 -7.62
N VAL A 167 -13.10 -6.23 -6.62
CA VAL A 167 -13.46 -6.94 -5.37
C VAL A 167 -14.63 -6.24 -4.68
N HIS A 168 -14.62 -4.91 -4.61
CA HIS A 168 -15.71 -4.15 -3.99
C HIS A 168 -17.05 -4.35 -4.66
N VAL A 169 -17.07 -4.35 -5.99
CA VAL A 169 -18.28 -4.69 -6.75
C VAL A 169 -18.75 -6.10 -6.42
N ALA A 170 -17.86 -7.10 -6.41
CA ALA A 170 -18.21 -8.47 -6.07
C ALA A 170 -18.81 -8.59 -4.66
N PHE A 171 -18.18 -7.94 -3.67
CA PHE A 171 -18.67 -7.93 -2.28
C PHE A 171 -20.06 -7.30 -2.19
N ARG A 172 -20.27 -6.16 -2.84
CA ARG A 172 -21.57 -5.47 -2.84
C ARG A 172 -22.65 -6.33 -3.49
N VAL A 173 -22.38 -6.86 -4.67
CA VAL A 173 -23.38 -7.66 -5.40
C VAL A 173 -23.69 -8.96 -4.66
N LYS A 174 -22.67 -9.72 -4.26
CA LYS A 174 -22.85 -11.08 -3.72
C LYS A 174 -23.18 -11.12 -2.24
N LEU A 175 -22.67 -10.18 -1.44
CA LEU A 175 -22.86 -10.19 0.01
C LEU A 175 -23.97 -9.25 0.45
N THR A 176 -24.18 -8.13 -0.26
CA THR A 176 -25.15 -7.09 0.14
C THR A 176 -26.30 -6.89 -0.85
N ASN A 177 -26.43 -7.72 -1.89
CA ASN A 177 -27.44 -7.60 -2.93
C ASN A 177 -27.45 -6.21 -3.62
N GLY A 178 -26.28 -5.55 -3.69
CA GLY A 178 -26.11 -4.22 -4.29
C GLY A 178 -26.27 -3.04 -3.32
N ASN A 179 -26.74 -3.26 -2.09
CA ASN A 179 -26.99 -2.21 -1.08
C ASN A 179 -25.76 -1.81 -0.27
#